data_AF-A0A7D9MBD2-F1
#
_entry.id   AF-A0A7D9MBD2-F1
#
_cell.length_a   1.000
_cell.length_b   1.000
_cell.length_c   1.000
_cell.angle_alpha   90.00
_cell.angle_beta   90.00
_cell.angle_gamma   90.00
#
_symmetry.space_group_name_H-M   'P 1'
#
loop_
_entity.id
_entity.type
_entity.pdbx_description
1 polymer ?
#
loop_
_entity_poly.entity_id
_entity_poly.type
_entity_poly.pdbx_seq_one_letter_code
_entity_poly.pdbx_strand_id
1 'polypeptide(L)'
;MIKLLQVNGLLHLFETIGGHSKHQELQYRLEVQDGKLTWFHRNSLGNTLFSVVTDSPVLIPNIWTHILVTYTVVTGTAQIFINGELKKEDVKDAGVPLSTDWDQYT
;
A
#
# COMPACT_ATOMS: atom_id res chain seq x y z
N MET A 1 -0.34 -14.73 2.91
CA MET A 1 -1.71 -14.67 3.46
C MET A 1 -1.64 -14.17 4.88
N ILE A 2 -2.66 -13.48 5.36
CA ILE A 2 -2.74 -12.97 6.74
C ILE A 2 -4.08 -13.33 7.39
N LYS A 3 -4.11 -13.41 8.71
CA LYS A 3 -5.34 -13.47 9.52
C LYS A 3 -5.28 -12.38 10.57
N LEU A 4 -6.14 -11.38 10.44
CA LEU A 4 -6.24 -10.29 11.41
C LEU A 4 -7.29 -10.63 12.45
N LEU A 5 -6.96 -10.51 13.74
CA LEU A 5 -7.91 -10.79 14.84
C LEU A 5 -8.96 -9.68 14.99
N GLN A 6 -8.61 -8.46 14.57
CA GLN A 6 -9.47 -7.28 14.51
C GLN A 6 -9.10 -6.45 13.27
N VAL A 7 -10.02 -5.62 12.80
CA VAL A 7 -9.77 -4.71 11.65
C VAL A 7 -10.21 -3.27 11.94
N ASN A 8 -10.69 -2.98 13.15
CA ASN A 8 -11.09 -1.64 13.58
C ASN A 8 -9.85 -0.82 13.91
N GLY A 9 -9.89 0.48 13.62
CA GLY A 9 -8.74 1.37 13.74
C GLY A 9 -7.70 1.14 12.65
N LEU A 10 -6.48 1.63 12.89
CA LEU A 10 -5.37 1.57 11.95
C LEU A 10 -4.44 0.40 12.28
N LEU A 11 -4.12 -0.40 11.26
CA LEU A 11 -3.15 -1.50 11.33
C LEU A 11 -2.16 -1.38 10.18
N HIS A 12 -0.87 -1.29 10.50
CA HIS A 12 0.19 -1.35 9.51
C HIS A 12 0.54 -2.83 9.23
N LEU A 13 0.43 -3.25 7.97
CA LEU A 13 0.78 -4.61 7.55
C LEU A 13 2.20 -4.68 7.00
N PHE A 14 2.63 -3.61 6.33
CA PHE A 14 3.98 -3.43 5.82
C PHE A 14 4.25 -1.94 5.66
N GLU A 15 5.45 -1.52 6.07
CA GLU A 15 5.90 -0.15 5.91
C GLU A 15 7.42 -0.07 5.76
N THR A 16 7.87 1.01 5.13
CA THR A 16 9.27 1.44 5.12
C THR A 16 9.34 2.95 5.35
N ILE A 17 10.52 3.46 5.69
CA ILE A 17 10.79 4.89 5.81
C ILE A 17 11.75 5.33 4.70
N GLY A 18 11.75 6.62 4.37
CA GLY A 18 12.74 7.22 3.47
C GLY A 18 14.13 7.37 4.10
N GLY A 19 14.75 6.28 4.59
CA GLY A 19 16.02 6.34 5.33
C GLY A 19 17.17 6.99 4.57
N HIS A 20 17.14 6.96 3.23
CA HIS A 20 18.09 7.64 2.35
C HIS A 20 17.43 8.68 1.42
N SER A 21 16.21 9.09 1.74
CA SER A 21 15.44 10.12 1.02
C SER A 21 15.71 11.53 1.54
N LYS A 22 15.13 12.54 0.88
CA LYS A 22 15.13 13.93 1.38
C LYS A 22 14.16 14.15 2.55
N HIS A 23 13.50 13.09 3.03
CA HIS A 23 12.60 13.05 4.17
C HIS A 23 12.77 11.74 4.91
N GLN A 24 12.38 11.66 6.18
CA GLN A 24 12.38 10.42 6.97
C GLN A 24 10.96 9.85 7.20
N GLU A 25 9.99 10.30 6.41
CA GLU A 25 8.60 9.84 6.48
C GLU A 25 8.40 8.45 5.84
N LEU A 26 7.23 7.85 6.09
CA LEU A 26 6.81 6.57 5.49
C LEU A 26 6.86 6.65 3.96
N GLN A 27 7.50 5.65 3.35
CA GLN A 27 7.75 5.61 1.92
C GLN A 27 6.85 4.59 1.22
N TYR A 28 6.97 3.31 1.58
CA TYR A 28 5.98 2.29 1.25
C TYR A 28 5.02 2.12 2.42
N ARG A 29 3.73 1.98 2.14
CA ARG A 29 2.73 1.70 3.19
C ARG A 29 1.61 0.82 2.67
N LEU A 30 1.43 -0.33 3.32
CA LEU A 30 0.28 -1.20 3.19
C LEU A 30 -0.42 -1.26 4.54
N GLU A 31 -1.62 -0.70 4.63
CA GLU A 31 -2.33 -0.53 5.89
C GLU A 31 -3.81 -0.84 5.77
N VAL A 32 -4.41 -1.19 6.91
CA VAL A 32 -5.83 -1.43 7.06
C VAL A 32 -6.40 -0.35 7.96
N GLN A 33 -7.44 0.34 7.52
CA GLN A 33 -8.22 1.26 8.34
C GLN A 33 -9.68 0.86 8.31
N ASP A 34 -10.21 0.42 9.45
CA ASP A 34 -11.61 -0.02 9.60
C ASP A 34 -12.02 -1.04 8.50
N GLY A 35 -11.12 -2.00 8.24
CA GLY A 35 -11.28 -3.05 7.24
C GLY A 35 -11.04 -2.63 5.78
N LYS A 36 -10.86 -1.34 5.47
CA LYS A 36 -10.43 -0.86 4.15
C LYS A 36 -8.92 -1.01 4.00
N LEU A 37 -8.46 -1.44 2.83
CA LEU A 37 -7.02 -1.57 2.55
C LEU A 37 -6.52 -0.36 1.77
N THR A 38 -5.38 0.19 2.20
CA THR A 38 -4.67 1.25 1.51
C THR A 38 -3.32 0.74 1.02
N TRP A 39 -3.02 0.96 -0.26
CA TRP A 39 -1.71 0.78 -0.85
C TRP A 39 -1.13 2.14 -1.27
N PHE A 40 0.03 2.48 -0.73
CA PHE A 40 0.61 3.81 -0.85
C PHE A 40 2.10 3.75 -1.15
N HIS A 41 2.55 4.68 -2.00
CA HIS A 41 3.96 4.94 -2.22
C HIS A 41 4.24 6.44 -2.39
N ARG A 42 5.37 6.86 -1.83
CA ARG A 42 5.96 8.19 -1.99
C ARG A 42 7.41 8.09 -2.47
N ASN A 43 7.84 9.00 -3.34
CA ASN A 43 9.21 9.02 -3.84
C ASN A 43 10.20 9.71 -2.89
N SER A 44 11.48 9.62 -3.19
CA SER A 44 12.59 10.20 -2.40
C SER A 44 12.54 11.72 -2.20
N LEU A 45 11.74 12.43 -3.01
CA LEU A 45 11.53 13.88 -2.95
C LEU A 45 10.33 14.26 -2.09
N GLY A 46 9.58 13.28 -1.58
CA GLY A 46 8.38 13.52 -0.78
C GLY A 46 7.08 13.52 -1.57
N ASN A 47 7.12 13.27 -2.89
CA ASN A 47 5.91 13.28 -3.71
C ASN A 47 5.21 11.92 -3.63
N THR A 48 3.94 11.94 -3.23
CA THR A 48 3.08 10.76 -3.30
C THR A 48 2.87 10.38 -4.76
N LEU A 49 3.28 9.17 -5.15
CA LEU A 49 3.07 8.67 -6.51
C LEU A 49 1.69 8.04 -6.64
N PHE A 50 1.24 7.31 -5.62
CA PHE A 50 -0.13 6.80 -5.55
C PHE A 50 -0.58 6.59 -4.10
N SER A 51 -1.90 6.59 -3.91
CA SER A 51 -2.57 6.25 -2.65
C SER A 51 -3.91 5.61 -2.98
N VAL A 52 -3.91 4.29 -3.16
CA VAL A 52 -5.08 3.52 -3.58
C VAL A 52 -5.79 2.97 -2.36
N VAL A 53 -7.08 3.27 -2.20
CA VAL A 53 -7.89 2.81 -1.08
C VAL A 53 -9.12 2.07 -1.60
N THR A 54 -9.45 0.93 -1.01
CA THR A 54 -10.69 0.21 -1.36
C THR A 54 -11.93 1.04 -0.97
N ASP A 55 -12.97 1.02 -1.80
CA ASP A 55 -14.15 1.87 -1.60
C ASP A 55 -14.94 1.49 -0.33
N SER A 56 -14.97 0.19 -0.03
CA SER A 56 -15.59 -0.41 1.16
C SER A 56 -14.60 -1.28 1.94
N PRO A 57 -14.92 -1.68 3.18
CA PRO A 57 -14.14 -2.67 3.92
C PRO A 57 -14.06 -3.99 3.15
N VAL A 58 -12.83 -4.50 2.96
CA VAL A 58 -12.56 -5.76 2.25
C VAL A 58 -11.94 -6.83 3.14
N LEU A 59 -11.49 -6.46 4.34
CA LEU A 59 -10.95 -7.38 5.34
C LEU A 59 -11.92 -7.58 6.48
N ILE A 60 -12.09 -8.84 6.89
CA ILE A 60 -12.98 -9.27 7.96
C ILE A 60 -12.14 -9.92 9.07
N PRO A 61 -12.42 -9.65 10.36
CA PRO A 61 -11.73 -10.28 11.47
C PRO A 61 -11.81 -11.81 11.44
N ASN A 62 -10.75 -12.47 11.89
CA ASN A 62 -10.65 -13.91 12.07
C ASN A 62 -10.80 -14.76 10.79
N ILE A 63 -10.66 -14.16 9.61
CA ILE A 63 -10.66 -14.86 8.31
C ILE A 63 -9.28 -14.77 7.66
N TRP A 64 -8.74 -15.91 7.24
CA TRP A 64 -7.52 -15.93 6.42
C TRP A 64 -7.79 -15.29 5.06
N THR A 65 -7.01 -14.27 4.72
CA THR A 65 -7.17 -13.51 3.49
C THR A 65 -5.85 -13.44 2.73
N HIS A 66 -5.90 -13.67 1.43
CA HIS A 66 -4.79 -13.41 0.52
C HIS A 66 -4.88 -11.98 0.02
N ILE A 67 -3.83 -11.19 0.27
CA ILE A 67 -3.72 -9.80 -0.17
C ILE A 67 -2.56 -9.74 -1.16
N LEU A 68 -2.80 -9.13 -2.32
CA LEU A 68 -1.80 -8.80 -3.31
C LEU A 68 -1.97 -7.33 -3.71
N VAL A 69 -0.87 -6.59 -3.73
CA VAL A 69 -0.81 -5.21 -4.23
C VAL A 69 0.29 -5.09 -5.26
N THR A 70 0.06 -4.30 -6.29
CA THR A 70 1.00 -4.14 -7.40
C THR A 70 1.16 -2.68 -7.79
N TYR A 71 2.25 -2.40 -8.49
CA TYR A 71 2.43 -1.17 -9.25
C TYR A 71 3.12 -1.50 -10.58
N THR A 72 2.52 -1.07 -11.69
CA THR A 72 3.07 -1.28 -13.04
C THR A 72 3.62 0.03 -13.56
N VAL A 73 4.96 0.16 -13.63
CA VAL A 73 5.63 1.40 -14.06
C VAL A 73 5.23 1.83 -15.47
N VAL A 74 5.05 0.88 -16.40
CA VAL A 74 4.74 1.18 -17.80
C VAL A 74 3.43 1.95 -17.95
N THR A 75 2.45 1.65 -17.11
CA THR A 75 1.11 2.23 -17.17
C THR A 75 0.81 3.20 -16.02
N GLY A 76 1.68 3.27 -15.01
CA GLY A 76 1.42 4.06 -13.79
C GLY A 76 0.26 3.50 -12.96
N THR A 77 -0.01 2.20 -13.05
CA THR A 77 -1.20 1.57 -12.45
C THR A 77 -0.87 0.92 -11.12
N ALA A 78 -1.56 1.31 -10.06
CA ALA A 78 -1.51 0.66 -8.75
C ALA A 78 -2.81 -0.12 -8.51
N GLN A 79 -2.70 -1.37 -8.04
CA GLN A 79 -3.85 -2.25 -7.88
C GLN A 79 -3.86 -2.96 -6.53
N ILE A 80 -5.06 -3.31 -6.07
CA ILE A 80 -5.33 -4.09 -4.87
C ILE A 80 -6.18 -5.30 -5.26
N PHE A 81 -5.71 -6.49 -4.91
CA PHE A 81 -6.44 -7.75 -5.06
C PHE A 81 -6.67 -8.42 -3.71
N ILE A 82 -7.87 -8.94 -3.51
CA ILE A 82 -8.27 -9.70 -2.31
C ILE A 82 -8.75 -11.07 -2.76
N ASN A 83 -8.10 -12.13 -2.26
CA ASN A 83 -8.36 -13.52 -2.66
C ASN A 83 -8.32 -13.74 -4.19
N GLY A 84 -7.46 -12.99 -4.88
CA GLY A 84 -7.28 -13.06 -6.33
C GLY A 84 -8.22 -12.17 -7.15
N GLU A 85 -9.21 -11.52 -6.52
CA GLU A 85 -10.14 -10.61 -7.19
C GLU A 85 -9.65 -9.17 -7.10
N LEU A 86 -9.66 -8.44 -8.22
CA LEU A 86 -9.35 -7.00 -8.25
C LEU A 86 -10.42 -6.21 -7.47
N LYS A 87 -10.01 -5.50 -6.42
CA LYS A 87 -10.90 -4.68 -5.59
C LYS A 87 -10.74 -3.19 -5.84
N LYS A 88 -9.55 -2.75 -6.21
CA LYS A 88 -9.30 -1.35 -6.54
C LYS A 88 -8.14 -1.22 -7.52
N GLU A 89 -8.26 -0.22 -8.37
CA GLU A 89 -7.22 0.25 -9.27
C GLU A 89 -7.21 1.78 -9.25
N ASP A 90 -6.02 2.35 -9.38
CA ASP A 90 -5.83 3.76 -9.69
C ASP A 90 -4.72 3.88 -10.75
N VAL A 91 -4.91 4.77 -11.70
CA VAL A 91 -3.96 5.03 -12.79
C VAL A 91 -3.46 6.46 -12.64
N LYS A 92 -2.14 6.61 -12.57
CA LYS A 92 -1.43 7.89 -12.43
C LYS A 92 -0.49 8.07 -13.62
N ASP A 93 0.68 8.66 -13.39
CA ASP A 93 1.64 8.97 -14.41
C ASP A 93 2.40 7.71 -14.85
N ALA A 94 2.29 7.38 -16.14
CA ALA A 94 3.05 6.30 -16.75
C ALA A 94 4.56 6.62 -16.78
N GLY A 95 5.38 5.57 -16.67
CA GLY A 95 6.84 5.65 -16.73
C GLY A 95 7.52 6.15 -15.46
N VAL A 96 6.80 6.40 -14.37
CA VAL A 96 7.38 6.88 -13.11
C VAL A 96 7.82 5.70 -12.24
N PRO A 97 9.13 5.46 -12.03
CA PRO A 97 9.60 4.35 -11.21
C PRO A 97 9.35 4.61 -9.72
N LEU A 98 9.18 3.53 -8.96
CA LEU A 98 9.17 3.62 -7.50
C LEU A 98 10.58 3.82 -6.97
N SER A 99 10.67 4.52 -5.86
CA SER A 99 11.94 4.84 -5.21
C SER A 99 12.49 3.63 -4.44
N THR A 100 13.81 3.48 -4.43
CA THR A 100 14.53 2.33 -3.85
C THR A 100 15.47 2.74 -2.71
N ASP A 101 15.34 3.97 -2.21
CA ASP A 101 16.17 4.60 -1.19
C ASP A 101 15.52 4.56 0.21
N TRP A 102 14.68 3.55 0.43
CA TRP A 102 14.01 3.30 1.69
C TRP A 102 14.90 2.53 2.66
N ASP A 103 14.50 2.55 3.93
CA ASP A 103 15.05 1.75 5.02
C ASP A 103 13.90 1.23 5.91
N GLN A 104 14.22 0.38 6.90
CA GLN A 104 13.30 -0.04 7.96
C GLN A 104 13.50 0.79 9.22
N TYR A 105 12.52 0.78 10.12
CA TYR A 105 12.76 1.27 11.49
C TYR A 105 13.87 0.43 12.13
N THR A 106 14.88 1.10 12.70
CA THR A 106 15.98 0.48 13.46
C THR A 106 15.72 0.49 14.96
#